data_AF-A0A2T6ZZS9-F1
#
_entry.id   AF-A0A2T6ZZS9-F1
#
_cell.length_a   1.000
_cell.length_b   1.000
_cell.length_c   1.000
_cell.angle_alpha   90.00
_cell.angle_beta   90.00
_cell.angle_gamma   90.00
#
_symmetry.space_group_name_H-M   'P 1'
#
loop_
_entity.id
_entity.type
_entity.pdbx_description
1 polymer ?
#
loop_
_entity_poly.entity_id
_entity_poly.type
_entity_poly.pdbx_seq_one_letter_code
_entity_poly.pdbx_strand_id
1 'polypeptide(L)'
;SRYAPPAIDAINTFYGHPDIPLAISKPVDNSTQDPLYTEYPAYVDQLSQRFPEDTHDGENTTDPVTLYRTLLSKAPANSVTIAAIGFFDALYLLFDSKPDAISPLTGFELIKEKVAELVVQAAGTGTSYNIVRHNPLYPTHVLNQWPTKLTFVPGFIGSSVWWGDRLTTEVDLQKNPVAWAFNTTIGYNKKHQSWDPTAIYYAVRGLDDVYVYNKTGGSVFFMPNGTAIWRDNVTLAAPQNWVNLKISNVTFADRLEGILL
;
A
#
# COMPACT_ATOMS: atom_id res chain seq x y z
N SER A 1 -14.31 5.56 9.60
CA SER A 1 -12.86 5.33 9.66
C SER A 1 -12.43 4.59 10.91
N ARG A 2 -13.12 4.76 12.05
CA ARG A 2 -12.72 4.18 13.34
C ARG A 2 -12.64 2.65 13.39
N TYR A 3 -13.36 1.96 12.52
CA TYR A 3 -13.37 0.50 12.47
C TYR A 3 -12.22 -0.09 11.62
N ALA A 4 -11.50 0.74 10.86
CA ALA A 4 -10.47 0.23 9.95
C ALA A 4 -9.26 -0.38 10.68
N PRO A 5 -8.68 0.23 11.74
CA PRO A 5 -7.56 -0.41 12.43
C PRO A 5 -7.95 -1.74 13.10
N PRO A 6 -9.06 -1.87 13.86
CA PRO A 6 -9.55 -3.17 14.34
C PRO A 6 -9.75 -4.23 13.25
N ALA A 7 -10.22 -3.84 12.06
CA ALA A 7 -10.40 -4.76 10.94
C ALA A 7 -9.06 -5.30 10.39
N ILE A 8 -8.05 -4.43 10.32
CA ILE A 8 -6.70 -4.80 9.90
C ILE A 8 -6.04 -5.68 10.97
N ASP A 9 -6.21 -5.33 12.25
CA ASP A 9 -5.73 -6.12 13.37
C ASP A 9 -6.34 -7.53 13.37
N ALA A 10 -7.64 -7.66 13.12
CA ALA A 10 -8.27 -8.97 12.99
C ALA A 10 -7.61 -9.87 11.92
N ILE A 11 -7.18 -9.29 10.80
CA ILE A 11 -6.42 -10.00 9.76
C ILE A 11 -5.01 -10.34 10.26
N ASN A 12 -4.31 -9.37 10.86
CA ASN A 12 -2.96 -9.57 11.38
C ASN A 12 -2.92 -10.65 12.47
N THR A 13 -3.82 -10.58 13.44
CA THR A 13 -4.01 -11.54 14.52
C THR A 13 -4.27 -12.95 13.97
N PHE A 14 -5.13 -13.09 12.95
CA PHE A 14 -5.38 -14.37 12.30
C PHE A 14 -4.11 -14.99 11.69
N TYR A 15 -3.25 -14.19 11.07
CA TYR A 15 -1.98 -14.65 10.51
C TYR A 15 -0.82 -14.69 11.53
N GLY A 16 -1.11 -14.56 12.83
CA GLY A 16 -0.12 -14.72 13.90
C GLY A 16 0.75 -13.49 14.15
N HIS A 17 0.29 -12.31 13.74
CA HIS A 17 1.03 -11.05 13.87
C HIS A 17 0.22 -9.94 14.59
N PRO A 18 -0.36 -10.21 15.78
CA PRO A 18 -1.23 -9.24 16.47
C PRO A 18 -0.52 -7.92 16.79
N ASP A 19 0.78 -7.97 17.08
CA ASP A 19 1.54 -6.79 17.55
C ASP A 19 2.04 -5.85 16.42
N ILE A 20 1.54 -5.99 15.18
CA ILE A 20 1.90 -5.05 14.10
C ILE A 20 1.28 -3.69 14.43
N PRO A 21 2.08 -2.62 14.61
CA PRO A 21 1.54 -1.34 15.00
C PRO A 21 0.71 -0.72 13.87
N LEU A 22 -0.48 -0.23 14.23
CA LEU A 22 -1.42 0.40 13.32
C LEU A 22 -1.56 1.89 13.65
N ALA A 23 -1.91 2.68 12.64
CA ALA A 23 -2.19 4.10 12.78
C ALA A 23 -3.27 4.54 11.79
N ILE A 24 -4.05 5.53 12.19
CA ILE A 24 -5.06 6.16 11.34
C ILE A 24 -5.12 7.66 11.57
N SER A 25 -5.38 8.41 10.50
CA SER A 25 -5.58 9.85 10.57
C SER A 25 -6.76 10.20 11.47
N LYS A 26 -6.59 11.26 12.26
CA LYS A 26 -7.57 11.76 13.22
C LYS A 26 -8.20 13.07 12.73
N PRO A 27 -9.43 13.41 13.17
CA PRO A 27 -10.33 12.60 13.99
C PRO A 27 -10.88 11.39 13.22
N VAL A 28 -11.24 10.30 13.91
CA VAL A 28 -11.99 9.21 13.26
C VAL A 28 -13.50 9.38 13.43
N ASP A 29 -14.25 8.72 12.55
CA ASP A 29 -15.71 8.75 12.50
C ASP A 29 -16.30 7.36 12.29
N ASN A 30 -17.64 7.29 12.25
CA ASN A 30 -18.41 6.06 12.07
C ASN A 30 -18.51 5.60 10.60
N SER A 31 -17.77 6.19 9.65
CA SER A 31 -17.82 5.71 8.27
C SER A 31 -17.27 4.27 8.16
N THR A 32 -17.97 3.41 7.43
CA THR A 32 -17.61 2.00 7.19
C THR A 32 -17.38 1.70 5.72
N GLN A 33 -17.60 2.68 4.85
CA GLN A 33 -17.42 2.59 3.40
C GLN A 33 -17.13 3.96 2.80
N ASP A 34 -16.53 3.98 1.61
CA ASP A 34 -16.39 5.19 0.82
C ASP A 34 -17.75 5.53 0.16
N PRO A 35 -18.28 6.76 0.32
CA PRO A 35 -19.56 7.16 -0.26
C PRO A 35 -19.58 7.15 -1.80
N LEU A 36 -18.42 7.07 -2.46
CA LEU A 36 -18.30 6.96 -3.92
C LEU A 36 -18.32 5.51 -4.42
N TYR A 37 -18.25 4.53 -3.51
CA TYR A 37 -18.16 3.10 -3.80
C TYR A 37 -19.28 2.30 -3.12
N THR A 38 -20.50 2.78 -3.27
CA THR A 38 -21.70 2.19 -2.64
C THR A 38 -22.10 0.82 -3.19
N GLU A 39 -21.50 0.40 -4.31
CA GLU A 39 -21.67 -0.93 -4.88
C GLU A 39 -21.00 -2.04 -4.06
N TYR A 40 -20.02 -1.69 -3.22
CA TYR A 40 -19.35 -2.65 -2.33
C TYR A 40 -19.97 -2.59 -0.93
N PRO A 41 -20.37 -3.73 -0.35
CA PRO A 41 -20.89 -3.76 1.01
C PRO A 41 -19.88 -3.26 2.03
N ALA A 42 -20.34 -2.47 3.01
CA ALA A 42 -19.57 -2.20 4.22
C ALA A 42 -19.24 -3.52 4.94
N TYR A 43 -17.95 -3.74 5.22
CA TYR A 43 -17.45 -4.99 5.81
C TYR A 43 -16.43 -4.79 6.94
N VAL A 44 -15.85 -3.58 7.06
CA VAL A 44 -14.74 -3.32 7.99
C VAL A 44 -15.17 -3.43 9.46
N ASP A 45 -16.37 -2.97 9.81
CA ASP A 45 -16.92 -3.11 11.16
C ASP A 45 -17.27 -4.56 11.49
N GLN A 46 -17.70 -5.34 10.50
CA GLN A 46 -18.02 -6.75 10.68
C GLN A 46 -16.78 -7.62 10.85
N LEU A 47 -15.64 -7.25 10.24
CA LEU A 47 -14.38 -7.96 10.44
C LEU A 47 -13.97 -7.97 11.92
N SER A 48 -13.94 -6.81 12.57
CA SER A 48 -13.56 -6.72 13.99
C SER A 48 -14.60 -7.35 14.94
N GLN A 49 -15.88 -7.41 14.54
CA GLN A 49 -16.92 -8.09 15.33
C GLN A 49 -16.85 -9.63 15.21
N ARG A 50 -16.31 -10.16 14.11
CA ARG A 50 -16.33 -11.60 13.80
C ARG A 50 -15.05 -12.31 14.16
N PHE A 51 -13.91 -11.62 14.12
CA PHE A 51 -12.59 -12.22 14.26
C PHE A 51 -11.82 -11.55 15.42
N PRO A 52 -10.97 -12.29 16.15
CA PRO A 52 -10.23 -11.75 17.29
C PRO A 52 -9.31 -10.59 16.89
N GLU A 53 -9.33 -9.52 17.70
CA GLU A 53 -8.50 -8.32 17.60
C GLU A 53 -8.39 -7.66 18.99
N ASP A 54 -7.38 -6.81 19.22
CA ASP A 54 -7.18 -6.10 20.50
C ASP A 54 -7.02 -4.58 20.36
N THR A 55 -7.10 -4.04 19.14
CA THR A 55 -7.07 -2.60 18.87
C THR A 55 -8.35 -1.90 19.35
N HIS A 56 -9.49 -2.55 19.22
CA HIS A 56 -10.87 -2.17 19.58
C HIS A 56 -11.45 -0.94 18.87
N ASP A 57 -10.67 0.13 18.74
CA ASP A 57 -11.10 1.40 18.18
C ASP A 57 -9.93 2.09 17.49
N GLY A 58 -10.16 2.64 16.30
CA GLY A 58 -9.20 3.49 15.63
C GLY A 58 -8.84 4.72 16.44
N GLU A 59 -9.64 5.14 17.43
CA GLU A 59 -9.23 6.17 18.40
C GLU A 59 -8.04 5.74 19.28
N ASN A 60 -7.88 4.44 19.53
CA ASN A 60 -6.81 3.90 20.38
C ASN A 60 -5.45 3.85 19.67
N THR A 61 -5.41 3.97 18.35
CA THR A 61 -4.15 4.00 17.60
C THR A 61 -3.55 5.41 17.54
N THR A 62 -2.24 5.48 17.31
CA THR A 62 -1.53 6.74 17.02
C THR A 62 -1.91 7.32 15.65
N ASP A 63 -1.48 8.55 15.35
CA ASP A 63 -1.52 9.11 14.00
C ASP A 63 -0.38 8.54 13.10
N PRO A 64 -0.56 8.55 11.77
CA PRO A 64 0.41 7.94 10.86
C PRO A 64 1.79 8.59 10.87
N VAL A 65 1.90 9.92 11.06
CA VAL A 65 3.19 10.63 11.03
C VAL A 65 4.01 10.23 12.24
N THR A 66 3.40 10.22 13.43
CA THR A 66 4.03 9.76 14.67
C THR A 66 4.52 8.32 14.54
N LEU A 67 3.71 7.42 13.97
CA LEU A 67 4.12 6.02 13.77
C LEU A 67 5.31 5.91 12.81
N TYR A 68 5.24 6.54 11.64
CA TYR A 68 6.34 6.53 10.67
C TYR A 68 7.63 7.09 11.26
N ARG A 69 7.57 8.24 11.94
CA ARG A 69 8.76 8.83 12.58
C ARG A 69 9.36 7.91 13.63
N THR A 70 8.52 7.24 14.43
CA THR A 70 8.95 6.28 15.45
C THR A 70 9.61 5.05 14.86
N LEU A 71 9.03 4.47 13.79
CA LEU A 71 9.59 3.29 13.13
C LEU A 71 10.90 3.62 12.43
N LEU A 72 10.95 4.74 11.70
CA LEU A 72 12.15 5.16 10.97
C LEU A 72 13.28 5.56 11.94
N SER A 73 12.99 6.26 13.04
CA SER A 73 14.04 6.66 13.99
C SER A 73 14.77 5.47 14.63
N LYS A 74 14.08 4.34 14.78
CA LYS A 74 14.63 3.09 15.33
C LYS A 74 15.22 2.15 14.27
N ALA A 75 14.94 2.38 13.00
CA ALA A 75 15.41 1.51 11.93
C ALA A 75 16.92 1.69 11.67
N PRO A 76 17.61 0.61 11.26
CA PRO A 76 18.92 0.73 10.63
C PRO A 76 18.89 1.64 9.40
N ALA A 77 20.05 2.16 9.02
CA ALA A 77 20.15 2.94 7.78
C ALA A 77 19.85 2.05 6.56
N ASN A 78 19.12 2.61 5.59
CA ASN A 78 18.81 1.95 4.32
C ASN A 78 18.24 0.52 4.48
N SER A 79 17.27 0.33 5.39
CA SER A 79 16.70 -0.99 5.69
C SER A 79 15.18 -1.07 5.53
N VAL A 80 14.48 0.06 5.42
CA VAL A 80 13.02 0.08 5.36
C VAL A 80 12.55 0.15 3.92
N THR A 81 11.64 -0.75 3.53
CA THR A 81 10.86 -0.60 2.28
C THR A 81 9.48 -0.07 2.63
N ILE A 82 9.07 1.03 1.99
CA ILE A 82 7.72 1.57 2.13
C ILE A 82 6.90 1.13 0.92
N ALA A 83 5.70 0.61 1.14
CA ALA A 83 4.74 0.32 0.07
C ALA A 83 3.57 1.32 0.12
N ALA A 84 3.48 2.19 -0.89
CA ALA A 84 2.39 3.13 -1.07
C ALA A 84 1.34 2.56 -2.04
N ILE A 85 0.28 1.99 -1.47
CA ILE A 85 -0.85 1.36 -2.19
C ILE A 85 -2.15 2.18 -2.12
N GLY A 86 -2.09 3.42 -1.63
CA GLY A 86 -3.24 4.30 -1.49
C GLY A 86 -2.87 5.77 -1.63
N PHE A 87 -3.71 6.65 -1.09
CA PHE A 87 -3.47 8.10 -1.13
C PHE A 87 -2.29 8.53 -0.26
N PHE A 88 -1.68 9.66 -0.62
CA PHE A 88 -0.35 10.08 -0.15
C PHE A 88 -0.35 10.98 1.09
N ASP A 89 -1.49 11.21 1.73
CA ASP A 89 -1.65 12.15 2.86
C ASP A 89 -0.61 11.89 3.97
N ALA A 90 -0.47 10.63 4.41
CA ALA A 90 0.48 10.26 5.45
C ALA A 90 1.94 10.47 5.03
N LEU A 91 2.29 10.10 3.79
CA LEU A 91 3.65 10.29 3.28
C LEU A 91 3.98 11.77 3.05
N TYR A 92 3.01 12.57 2.59
CA TYR A 92 3.16 14.01 2.44
C TYR A 92 3.44 14.69 3.78
N LEU A 93 2.63 14.39 4.80
CA LEU A 93 2.82 14.95 6.14
C LEU A 93 4.11 14.45 6.80
N LEU A 94 4.48 13.18 6.60
CA LEU A 94 5.77 12.66 7.05
C LEU A 94 6.91 13.42 6.38
N PHE A 95 6.89 13.54 5.05
CA PHE A 95 7.95 14.16 4.26
C PHE A 95 8.24 15.60 4.73
N ASP A 96 7.19 16.36 5.04
CA ASP A 96 7.29 17.76 5.50
C ASP A 96 7.48 17.92 7.02
N SER A 97 7.42 16.83 7.80
CA SER A 97 7.53 16.87 9.26
C SER A 97 8.87 17.45 9.73
N LYS A 98 8.80 18.28 10.77
CA LYS A 98 9.96 18.89 11.42
C LYS A 98 10.58 17.95 12.48
N PRO A 99 11.80 18.24 12.96
CA PRO A 99 12.32 17.58 14.15
C PRO A 99 11.34 17.67 15.32
N ASP A 100 11.34 16.65 16.17
CA ASP A 100 10.45 16.54 17.32
C ASP A 100 11.12 15.72 18.43
N ALA A 101 10.34 15.32 19.44
CA ALA A 101 10.83 14.51 20.55
C ALA A 101 11.22 13.07 20.14
N ILE A 102 10.78 12.57 18.98
CA ILE A 102 11.08 11.22 18.48
C ILE A 102 12.45 11.21 17.79
N SER A 103 12.76 12.25 17.03
CA SER A 103 14.01 12.37 16.30
C SER A 103 14.40 13.83 16.04
N PRO A 104 15.70 14.18 16.17
CA PRO A 104 16.21 15.49 15.76
C PRO A 104 16.22 15.68 14.24
N LEU A 105 15.97 14.63 13.45
CA LEU A 105 15.88 14.70 12.00
C LEU A 105 14.47 15.12 11.54
N THR A 106 14.41 15.90 10.47
CA THR A 106 13.19 16.11 9.68
C THR A 106 12.69 14.79 9.10
N GLY A 107 11.43 14.72 8.69
CA GLY A 107 10.91 13.52 8.05
C GLY A 107 11.61 13.20 6.72
N PHE A 108 11.96 14.23 5.93
CA PHE A 108 12.79 14.06 4.74
C PHE A 108 14.14 13.41 5.05
N GLU A 109 14.84 13.86 6.10
CA GLU A 109 16.12 13.29 6.52
C GLU A 109 15.97 11.86 7.04
N LEU A 110 14.90 11.56 7.82
CA LEU A 110 14.58 10.19 8.22
C LEU A 110 14.35 9.28 7.01
N ILE A 111 13.57 9.72 6.04
CA ILE A 111 13.33 8.96 4.80
C ILE A 111 14.66 8.70 4.09
N LYS A 112 15.45 9.76 3.87
CA LYS A 112 16.73 9.68 3.16
C LYS A 112 17.72 8.73 3.84
N GLU A 113 17.75 8.70 5.17
CA GLU A 113 18.69 7.85 5.92
C GLU A 113 18.21 6.40 6.05
N LYS A 114 16.91 6.17 6.22
CA LYS A 114 16.37 4.89 6.70
C LYS A 114 15.68 4.07 5.62
N VAL A 115 15.13 4.72 4.60
CA VAL A 115 14.32 4.03 3.57
C VAL A 115 15.22 3.52 2.46
N ALA A 116 15.26 2.20 2.29
CA ALA A 116 15.93 1.55 1.17
C ALA A 116 15.20 1.79 -0.15
N GLU A 117 13.86 1.70 -0.11
CA GLU A 117 13.03 1.79 -1.30
C GLU A 117 11.60 2.25 -0.99
N LEU A 118 11.05 3.09 -1.87
CA LEU A 118 9.61 3.34 -1.95
C LEU A 118 9.05 2.58 -3.15
N VAL A 119 8.07 1.72 -2.89
CA VAL A 119 7.29 0.99 -3.91
C VAL A 119 5.93 1.64 -4.01
N VAL A 120 5.52 2.02 -5.22
CA VAL A 120 4.26 2.75 -5.45
C VAL A 120 3.38 1.98 -6.41
N GLN A 121 2.12 1.73 -6.01
CA GLN A 121 1.08 1.29 -6.93
C GLN A 121 0.63 2.48 -7.79
N ALA A 122 1.40 2.75 -8.84
CA ALA A 122 1.09 3.74 -9.88
C ALA A 122 1.87 3.42 -11.15
N ALA A 123 1.43 3.97 -12.27
CA ALA A 123 2.16 3.95 -13.53
C ALA A 123 3.11 5.15 -13.63
N GLY A 124 4.28 4.95 -14.24
CA GLY A 124 5.24 6.03 -14.52
C GLY A 124 4.89 6.90 -15.73
N THR A 125 3.75 6.65 -16.38
CA THR A 125 3.19 7.49 -17.46
C THR A 125 1.67 7.51 -17.37
N GLY A 126 1.06 8.64 -17.73
CA GLY A 126 -0.40 8.79 -17.71
C GLY A 126 -0.93 9.00 -16.29
N THR A 127 -2.19 8.68 -16.06
CA THR A 127 -2.84 8.84 -14.76
C THR A 127 -2.88 7.53 -13.99
N SER A 128 -2.94 7.61 -12.66
CA SER A 128 -3.12 6.46 -11.77
C SER A 128 -4.07 6.85 -10.65
N TYR A 129 -4.96 5.94 -10.27
CA TYR A 129 -6.05 6.21 -9.34
C TYR A 129 -5.56 6.81 -8.01
N ASN A 130 -4.58 6.16 -7.39
CA ASN A 130 -3.94 6.60 -6.14
C ASN A 130 -3.26 7.97 -6.22
N ILE A 131 -3.00 8.47 -7.42
CA ILE A 131 -2.34 9.76 -7.66
C ILE A 131 -3.36 10.87 -7.90
N VAL A 132 -4.38 10.64 -8.72
CA VAL A 132 -5.25 11.71 -9.22
C VAL A 132 -6.56 11.85 -8.45
N ARG A 133 -6.99 10.81 -7.72
CA ARG A 133 -8.36 10.75 -7.22
C ARG A 133 -8.63 11.68 -6.03
N HIS A 134 -7.71 11.71 -5.08
CA HIS A 134 -7.91 12.41 -3.81
C HIS A 134 -7.35 13.83 -3.87
N ASN A 135 -6.03 13.99 -3.68
CA ASN A 135 -5.35 15.26 -3.84
C ASN A 135 -4.03 15.04 -4.61
N PRO A 136 -3.93 15.42 -5.90
CA PRO A 136 -2.73 15.19 -6.70
C PRO A 136 -1.52 16.02 -6.24
N LEU A 137 -1.72 17.06 -5.42
CA LEU A 137 -0.60 17.86 -4.88
C LEU A 137 0.26 17.05 -3.90
N TYR A 138 -0.33 16.11 -3.16
CA TYR A 138 0.41 15.29 -2.19
C TYR A 138 1.39 14.31 -2.85
N PRO A 139 0.96 13.42 -3.76
CA PRO A 139 1.88 12.53 -4.45
C PRO A 139 2.85 13.30 -5.35
N THR A 140 2.45 14.39 -5.99
CA THR A 140 3.39 15.18 -6.82
C THR A 140 4.49 15.82 -5.98
N HIS A 141 4.18 16.35 -4.80
CA HIS A 141 5.17 16.89 -3.86
C HIS A 141 6.18 15.82 -3.40
N VAL A 142 5.68 14.66 -2.99
CA VAL A 142 6.49 13.54 -2.48
C VAL A 142 7.32 12.88 -3.58
N LEU A 143 6.68 12.45 -4.67
CA LEU A 143 7.31 11.59 -5.68
C LEU A 143 8.30 12.33 -6.58
N ASN A 144 8.09 13.62 -6.85
CA ASN A 144 9.04 14.41 -7.64
C ASN A 144 10.35 14.70 -6.89
N GLN A 145 10.36 14.52 -5.56
CA GLN A 145 11.47 14.90 -4.69
C GLN A 145 11.99 13.72 -3.86
N TRP A 146 11.52 12.50 -4.14
CA TRP A 146 11.84 11.33 -3.32
C TRP A 146 13.36 11.04 -3.33
N PRO A 147 14.02 10.90 -2.16
CA PRO A 147 15.48 10.90 -2.09
C PRO A 147 16.14 9.53 -2.22
N THR A 148 15.37 8.43 -2.22
CA THR A 148 15.90 7.05 -2.25
C THR A 148 15.34 6.26 -3.43
N LYS A 149 15.64 4.96 -3.54
CA LYS A 149 15.16 4.14 -4.66
C LYS A 149 13.63 4.23 -4.74
N LEU A 150 13.11 4.46 -5.94
CA LEU A 150 11.67 4.57 -6.20
C LEU A 150 11.26 3.58 -7.29
N THR A 151 10.33 2.68 -7.00
CA THR A 151 9.86 1.70 -7.97
C THR A 151 8.35 1.76 -8.14
N PHE A 152 7.92 1.86 -9.38
CA PHE A 152 6.52 1.89 -9.78
C PHE A 152 6.04 0.49 -10.18
N VAL A 153 4.97 0.05 -9.55
CA VAL A 153 4.20 -1.16 -9.90
C VAL A 153 2.90 -0.71 -10.59
N PRO A 154 2.82 -0.81 -11.92
CA PRO A 154 1.78 -0.17 -12.71
C PRO A 154 0.41 -0.79 -12.52
N GLY A 155 -0.61 0.05 -12.61
CA GLY A 155 -2.01 -0.39 -12.53
C GLY A 155 -2.40 -1.40 -13.61
N PHE A 156 -1.78 -1.38 -14.80
CA PHE A 156 -2.09 -2.35 -15.86
C PHE A 156 -1.77 -3.79 -15.45
N ILE A 157 -0.77 -4.01 -14.58
CA ILE A 157 -0.46 -5.33 -14.03
C ILE A 157 -1.64 -5.79 -13.19
N GLY A 158 -2.04 -5.00 -12.19
CA GLY A 158 -3.20 -5.27 -11.34
C GLY A 158 -4.50 -5.47 -12.11
N SER A 159 -4.74 -4.68 -13.17
CA SER A 159 -5.93 -4.81 -14.03
C SER A 159 -5.98 -6.14 -14.79
N SER A 160 -4.83 -6.78 -15.01
CA SER A 160 -4.68 -8.03 -15.77
C SER A 160 -4.57 -9.28 -14.89
N VAL A 161 -4.25 -9.12 -13.61
CA VAL A 161 -4.09 -10.22 -12.64
C VAL A 161 -5.40 -10.37 -11.87
N TRP A 162 -6.15 -11.43 -12.18
CA TRP A 162 -7.47 -11.72 -11.60
C TRP A 162 -7.41 -12.94 -10.69
N TRP A 163 -7.78 -12.78 -9.41
CA TRP A 163 -7.66 -13.80 -8.36
C TRP A 163 -8.79 -13.70 -7.33
N GLY A 164 -8.86 -14.63 -6.38
CA GLY A 164 -9.70 -14.55 -5.18
C GLY A 164 -10.87 -15.54 -5.14
N ASP A 165 -11.10 -16.31 -6.20
CA ASP A 165 -12.17 -17.29 -6.24
C ASP A 165 -11.89 -18.46 -5.29
N ARG A 166 -10.64 -18.95 -5.23
CA ARG A 166 -10.25 -20.08 -4.37
C ARG A 166 -10.31 -19.71 -2.89
N LEU A 167 -10.05 -18.44 -2.55
CA LEU A 167 -10.26 -17.96 -1.17
C LEU A 167 -11.69 -18.23 -0.69
N THR A 168 -12.68 -18.10 -1.57
CA THR A 168 -14.08 -18.29 -1.19
C THR A 168 -14.58 -19.73 -1.33
N THR A 169 -13.91 -20.57 -2.12
CA THR A 169 -14.34 -21.95 -2.41
C THR A 169 -13.55 -23.03 -1.67
N GLU A 170 -12.30 -22.74 -1.28
CA GLU A 170 -11.39 -23.70 -0.64
C GLU A 170 -11.17 -23.42 0.86
N VAL A 171 -11.47 -22.21 1.34
CA VAL A 171 -11.22 -21.79 2.73
C VAL A 171 -12.51 -21.68 3.54
N ASP A 172 -12.45 -22.04 4.82
CA ASP A 172 -13.56 -21.88 5.77
C ASP A 172 -13.83 -20.40 6.07
N LEU A 173 -14.90 -19.86 5.46
CA LEU A 173 -15.36 -18.48 5.60
C LEU A 173 -15.68 -18.07 7.05
N GLN A 174 -15.94 -19.02 7.95
CA GLN A 174 -16.21 -18.69 9.35
C GLN A 174 -14.93 -18.51 10.18
N LYS A 175 -13.78 -18.93 9.65
CA LYS A 175 -12.52 -18.92 10.37
C LYS A 175 -11.48 -17.98 9.78
N ASN A 176 -11.51 -17.75 8.47
CA ASN A 176 -10.53 -16.90 7.80
C ASN A 176 -11.12 -15.51 7.47
N PRO A 177 -10.60 -14.42 8.07
CA PRO A 177 -11.11 -13.06 7.86
C PRO A 177 -10.95 -12.57 6.42
N VAL A 178 -9.88 -12.97 5.73
CA VAL A 178 -9.65 -12.58 4.33
C VAL A 178 -10.63 -13.29 3.41
N ALA A 179 -10.80 -14.60 3.57
CA ALA A 179 -11.79 -15.37 2.81
C ALA A 179 -13.22 -14.83 3.03
N TRP A 180 -13.56 -14.51 4.28
CA TRP A 180 -14.83 -13.87 4.63
C TRP A 180 -15.01 -12.51 3.94
N ALA A 181 -13.99 -11.63 4.00
CA ALA A 181 -14.04 -10.31 3.38
C ALA A 181 -14.19 -10.40 1.86
N PHE A 182 -13.47 -11.32 1.20
CA PHE A 182 -13.63 -11.57 -0.23
C PHE A 182 -15.05 -12.04 -0.56
N ASN A 183 -15.59 -13.02 0.17
CA ASN A 183 -16.95 -13.49 -0.08
C ASN A 183 -18.00 -12.37 0.12
N THR A 184 -17.81 -11.49 1.11
CA THR A 184 -18.72 -10.37 1.38
C THR A 184 -18.62 -9.26 0.33
N THR A 185 -17.42 -8.97 -0.16
CA THR A 185 -17.18 -7.81 -1.05
C THR A 185 -17.30 -8.16 -2.52
N ILE A 186 -16.70 -9.27 -2.97
CA ILE A 186 -16.67 -9.67 -4.39
C ILE A 186 -17.63 -10.82 -4.70
N GLY A 187 -18.02 -11.62 -3.70
CA GLY A 187 -18.95 -12.74 -3.81
C GLY A 187 -18.29 -14.12 -3.95
N TYR A 188 -19.06 -15.17 -3.70
CA TYR A 188 -18.61 -16.56 -3.80
C TYR A 188 -18.20 -16.96 -5.22
N ASN A 189 -17.05 -17.63 -5.36
CA ASN A 189 -16.47 -18.09 -6.62
C ASN A 189 -16.33 -16.97 -7.67
N LYS A 190 -15.84 -15.80 -7.21
CA LYS A 190 -15.58 -14.63 -8.05
C LYS A 190 -14.10 -14.27 -8.00
N LYS A 191 -13.60 -13.78 -9.13
CA LYS A 191 -12.27 -13.19 -9.24
C LYS A 191 -12.38 -11.68 -9.30
N HIS A 192 -11.36 -10.99 -8.79
CA HIS A 192 -11.22 -9.55 -8.85
C HIS A 192 -9.80 -9.14 -9.26
N GLN A 193 -9.64 -7.92 -9.74
CA GLN A 193 -8.35 -7.33 -10.11
C GLN A 193 -7.47 -7.10 -8.87
N SER A 194 -6.14 -7.12 -9.07
CA SER A 194 -5.14 -7.23 -7.99
C SER A 194 -4.15 -6.07 -7.92
N TRP A 195 -4.62 -4.82 -8.00
CA TRP A 195 -3.72 -3.64 -8.00
C TRP A 195 -2.75 -3.61 -6.82
N ASP A 196 -3.28 -3.49 -5.60
CA ASP A 196 -2.44 -3.38 -4.41
C ASP A 196 -1.66 -4.66 -4.08
N PRO A 197 -2.25 -5.88 -4.17
CA PRO A 197 -1.51 -7.12 -3.95
C PRO A 197 -0.28 -7.25 -4.86
N THR A 198 -0.35 -6.79 -6.12
CA THR A 198 0.81 -6.84 -7.02
C THR A 198 1.94 -5.91 -6.54
N ALA A 199 1.61 -4.73 -6.01
CA ALA A 199 2.61 -3.82 -5.45
C ALA A 199 3.21 -4.35 -4.14
N ILE A 200 2.39 -4.92 -3.26
CA ILE A 200 2.84 -5.54 -2.00
C ILE A 200 3.77 -6.72 -2.28
N TYR A 201 3.44 -7.59 -3.24
CA TYR A 201 4.32 -8.70 -3.60
C TYR A 201 5.71 -8.21 -4.00
N TYR A 202 5.79 -7.18 -4.87
CA TYR A 202 7.09 -6.60 -5.25
C TYR A 202 7.82 -5.99 -4.04
N ALA A 203 7.12 -5.27 -3.16
CA ALA A 203 7.74 -4.68 -1.97
C ALA A 203 8.39 -5.73 -1.05
N VAL A 204 7.82 -6.94 -0.98
CA VAL A 204 8.33 -8.04 -0.16
C VAL A 204 9.39 -8.88 -0.88
N ARG A 205 9.18 -9.20 -2.16
CA ARG A 205 10.00 -10.17 -2.92
C ARG A 205 11.02 -9.52 -3.86
N GLY A 206 10.91 -8.22 -4.09
CA GLY A 206 11.67 -7.52 -5.11
C GLY A 206 11.35 -8.05 -6.50
N LEU A 207 12.39 -8.24 -7.32
CA LEU A 207 12.20 -8.73 -8.68
C LEU A 207 11.86 -10.23 -8.77
N ASP A 208 12.35 -11.02 -7.82
CA ASP A 208 12.34 -12.50 -7.84
C ASP A 208 12.25 -13.13 -9.25
N ASP A 209 11.42 -14.15 -9.44
CA ASP A 209 11.09 -14.72 -10.75
C ASP A 209 9.83 -14.09 -11.37
N VAL A 210 9.09 -13.23 -10.65
CA VAL A 210 7.83 -12.63 -11.10
C VAL A 210 8.03 -11.36 -11.89
N TYR A 211 8.99 -10.52 -11.51
CA TYR A 211 9.14 -9.17 -12.06
C TYR A 211 10.45 -8.97 -12.82
N VAL A 212 10.41 -8.02 -13.74
CA VAL A 212 11.58 -7.49 -14.44
C VAL A 212 11.48 -5.98 -14.53
N TYR A 213 12.61 -5.27 -14.50
CA TYR A 213 12.61 -3.84 -14.82
C TYR A 213 12.27 -3.64 -16.30
N ASN A 214 11.20 -2.89 -16.54
CA ASN A 214 10.76 -2.48 -17.87
C ASN A 214 11.32 -1.11 -18.26
N LYS A 215 11.43 -0.20 -17.28
CA LYS A 215 12.18 1.06 -17.44
C LYS A 215 13.09 1.30 -16.25
N THR A 216 14.30 1.77 -16.56
CA THR A 216 15.32 2.21 -15.61
C THR A 216 16.17 3.31 -16.27
N GLY A 217 17.04 3.99 -15.51
CA GLY A 217 17.91 5.05 -16.05
C GLY A 217 17.19 6.35 -16.43
N GLY A 218 15.96 6.54 -15.94
CA GLY A 218 15.14 7.74 -16.14
C GLY A 218 14.39 8.12 -14.86
N SER A 219 13.58 9.18 -14.91
CA SER A 219 12.69 9.58 -13.81
C SER A 219 11.26 9.74 -14.26
N VAL A 220 10.34 9.47 -13.35
CA VAL A 220 8.97 9.97 -13.46
C VAL A 220 8.94 11.42 -12.98
N PHE A 221 8.29 12.26 -13.77
CA PHE A 221 7.86 13.59 -13.36
C PHE A 221 6.34 13.63 -13.33
N PHE A 222 5.77 14.01 -12.19
CA PHE A 222 4.34 14.21 -12.04
C PHE A 222 3.99 15.69 -12.22
N MET A 223 3.09 15.98 -13.15
CA MET A 223 2.50 17.30 -13.34
C MET A 223 1.55 17.63 -12.17
N PRO A 224 1.21 18.92 -11.93
CA PRO A 224 0.34 19.31 -10.80
C PRO A 224 -1.04 18.61 -10.77
N ASN A 225 -1.53 18.14 -11.92
CA ASN A 225 -2.77 17.37 -12.01
C ASN A 225 -2.60 15.86 -11.75
N GLY A 226 -1.40 15.41 -11.38
CA GLY A 226 -1.07 14.02 -11.09
C GLY A 226 -0.73 13.15 -12.30
N THR A 227 -0.72 13.71 -13.52
CA THR A 227 -0.29 12.95 -14.70
C THR A 227 1.23 12.73 -14.68
N ALA A 228 1.64 11.47 -14.78
CA ALA A 228 3.03 11.03 -14.85
C ALA A 228 3.60 11.14 -16.26
N ILE A 229 4.86 11.56 -16.36
CA ILE A 229 5.68 11.55 -17.57
C ILE A 229 7.00 10.87 -17.25
N TRP A 230 7.30 9.78 -17.94
CA TRP A 230 8.63 9.17 -17.88
C TRP A 230 9.61 9.98 -18.73
N ARG A 231 10.73 10.37 -18.14
CA ARG A 231 11.83 11.10 -18.79
C ARG A 231 13.09 10.24 -18.76
N ASP A 232 13.57 9.87 -19.95
CA ASP A 232 14.78 9.09 -20.11
C ASP A 232 16.05 9.94 -19.89
N ASN A 233 17.16 9.31 -19.50
CA ASN A 233 18.51 9.90 -19.42
C ASN A 233 18.61 11.16 -18.53
N VAL A 234 17.88 11.18 -17.42
CA VAL A 234 17.96 12.26 -16.42
C VAL A 234 18.96 11.86 -15.32
N THR A 235 19.82 12.79 -14.90
CA THR A 235 20.65 12.58 -13.69
C THR A 235 19.76 12.59 -12.45
N LEU A 236 19.76 11.50 -11.69
CA LEU A 236 18.86 11.32 -10.56
C LEU A 236 19.61 11.42 -9.24
N ALA A 237 18.90 11.86 -8.20
CA ALA A 237 19.36 11.71 -6.82
C ALA A 237 19.38 10.24 -6.37
N ALA A 238 18.46 9.42 -6.89
CA ALA A 238 18.37 7.99 -6.62
C ALA A 238 17.73 7.22 -7.79
N PRO A 239 17.98 5.90 -7.93
CA PRO A 239 17.42 5.11 -9.02
C PRO A 239 15.89 5.11 -9.01
N GLN A 240 15.29 5.35 -10.18
CA GLN A 240 13.85 5.12 -10.38
C GLN A 240 13.62 3.99 -11.37
N ASN A 241 12.64 3.14 -11.06
CA ASN A 241 12.33 1.95 -11.85
C ASN A 241 10.84 1.81 -12.09
N TRP A 242 10.52 1.13 -13.17
CA TRP A 242 9.19 0.67 -13.51
C TRP A 242 9.28 -0.82 -13.78
N VAL A 243 8.43 -1.64 -13.14
CA VAL A 243 8.42 -3.10 -13.36
C VAL A 243 7.36 -3.59 -14.35
N ASN A 244 7.61 -4.75 -14.96
CA ASN A 244 6.63 -5.54 -15.69
C ASN A 244 6.70 -7.00 -15.25
N LEU A 245 5.68 -7.79 -15.56
CA LEU A 245 5.68 -9.23 -15.29
C LEU A 245 6.68 -9.95 -16.22
N LYS A 246 7.47 -10.83 -15.62
CA LYS A 246 8.34 -11.80 -16.30
C LYS A 246 7.60 -13.10 -16.60
N ILE A 247 6.58 -13.42 -15.80
CA ILE A 247 5.70 -14.58 -15.95
C ILE A 247 4.32 -14.15 -16.45
N SER A 248 3.47 -15.12 -16.81
CA SER A 248 2.08 -14.81 -17.18
C SER A 248 1.30 -14.25 -16.00
N ASN A 249 0.33 -13.38 -16.29
CA ASN A 249 -0.62 -12.85 -15.30
C ASN A 249 -1.43 -13.96 -14.61
N VAL A 250 -1.76 -15.04 -15.32
CA VAL A 250 -2.47 -16.20 -14.77
C VAL A 250 -1.61 -16.93 -13.74
N THR A 251 -0.36 -17.25 -14.09
CA THR A 251 0.60 -17.89 -13.18
C THR A 251 0.84 -17.03 -11.93
N PHE A 252 0.90 -15.70 -12.11
CA PHE A 252 1.06 -14.81 -10.97
C PHE A 252 -0.20 -14.75 -10.09
N ALA A 253 -1.40 -14.73 -10.69
CA ALA A 253 -2.66 -14.77 -9.94
C ALA A 253 -2.75 -16.04 -9.06
N ASP A 254 -2.46 -17.21 -9.63
CA ASP A 254 -2.46 -18.47 -8.89
C ASP A 254 -1.47 -18.46 -7.72
N ARG A 255 -0.31 -17.80 -7.91
CA ARG A 255 0.71 -17.64 -6.87
C ARG A 255 0.25 -16.69 -5.76
N LEU A 256 -0.34 -15.54 -6.10
CA LEU A 256 -0.87 -14.60 -5.11
C LEU A 256 -1.91 -15.30 -4.23
N GLU A 257 -2.80 -16.06 -4.85
CA GLU A 257 -3.83 -16.79 -4.12
C GLU A 257 -3.24 -17.88 -3.24
N GLY A 258 -2.28 -18.65 -3.77
CA GLY A 258 -1.59 -19.69 -3.01
C GLY A 258 -0.78 -19.21 -1.81
N ILE A 259 -0.53 -17.91 -1.65
CA ILE A 259 0.09 -17.35 -0.42
C ILE A 259 -0.92 -17.27 0.73
N LEU A 260 -2.21 -17.15 0.42
CA LEU A 260 -3.28 -16.89 1.39
C LEU A 260 -4.15 -18.11 1.71
N LEU A 261 -3.98 -19.21 0.97
CA LEU A 261 -4.63 -20.50 1.21
C LEU A 261 -3.86 -21.31 2.27
#